data_AF-A0A661VR57-F1
#
_entry.id   AF-A0A661VR57-F1
#
_cell.length_a   1.000
_cell.length_b   1.000
_cell.length_c   1.000
_cell.angle_alpha   90.00
_cell.angle_beta   90.00
_cell.angle_gamma   90.00
#
_symmetry.space_group_name_H-M   'P 1'
#
loop_
_entity.id
_entity.type
_entity.pdbx_description
1 polymer ?
#
loop_
_entity_poly.entity_id
_entity_poly.type
_entity_poly.pdbx_seq_one_letter_code
_entity_poly.pdbx_strand_id
1 'polypeptide(L)' 'MENWLREVTEGRIGDVMVVGGGISGIQASLDLANMGFKVYLVDKGPAIGGHMAQLDKTFPTNECSI' A
#
# COMPACT_ATOMS: atom_id res chain seq x y z
N MET A 1 19.42 7.40 8.85
CA MET A 1 18.16 7.01 8.17
C MET A 1 16.93 7.43 8.97
N GLU A 2 16.96 7.41 10.30
CA GLU A 2 15.82 7.81 11.16
C GLU A 2 15.46 9.30 11.10
N ASN A 3 16.45 10.19 10.90
CA ASN A 3 16.20 11.64 10.82
C ASN A 3 15.41 12.07 9.58
N TRP A 4 15.53 11.35 8.47
CA TRP A 4 14.79 11.66 7.23
C TRP A 4 13.28 11.38 7.37
N LEU A 5 12.94 10.32 8.11
CA LEU A 5 11.55 9.98 8.39
C LEU A 5 10.88 11.02 9.30
N ARG A 6 11.61 11.59 10.27
CA ARG A 6 11.08 12.64 11.17
C ARG A 6 10.78 13.93 10.41
N GLU A 7 11.67 14.39 9.53
CA GLU A 7 11.46 15.61 8.72
C GLU A 7 10.22 15.52 7.81
N VAL A 8 9.94 14.34 7.23
CA VAL A 8 8.76 14.16 6.36
C VAL A 8 7.44 14.20 7.15
N THR A 9 7.48 13.89 8.46
CA THR A 9 6.29 13.80 9.33
C THR A 9 6.00 15.05 10.17
N GLU A 10 6.94 15.99 10.25
CA GLU A 10 6.78 17.25 11.01
C GLU A 10 5.69 18.13 10.37
N GLY A 11 4.44 17.95 10.85
CA GLY A 11 3.26 18.69 10.42
C GLY A 11 2.04 17.83 10.06
N ARG A 12 2.15 16.50 10.05
CA ARG A 12 1.03 15.60 9.72
C ARG A 12 0.52 14.86 10.96
N ILE A 13 -0.81 14.85 11.14
CA ILE A 13 -1.44 14.24 12.31
C ILE A 13 -1.52 12.71 12.11
N GLY A 14 -0.69 11.98 12.86
CA GLY A 14 -0.85 10.56 13.16
C GLY A 14 -0.28 9.56 12.14
N ASP A 15 -0.01 8.35 12.63
CA ASP A 15 0.29 7.19 11.78
C ASP A 15 -1.02 6.61 11.21
N VAL A 16 -0.98 6.09 9.99
CA VAL A 16 -2.14 5.48 9.31
C VAL A 16 -1.97 3.97 9.23
N MET A 17 -3.03 3.21 9.54
CA MET A 17 -3.07 1.76 9.34
C MET A 17 -4.08 1.41 8.25
N VAL A 18 -3.62 0.66 7.25
CA VAL A 18 -4.43 0.12 6.16
C VAL A 18 -4.56 -1.39 6.37
N VAL A 19 -5.80 -1.87 6.44
CA VAL A 19 -6.11 -3.30 6.65
C VAL A 19 -6.62 -3.90 5.34
N GLY A 20 -5.88 -4.86 4.80
CA GLY A 20 -6.13 -5.55 3.53
C GLY A 20 -5.12 -5.15 2.46
N GLY A 21 -4.21 -6.06 2.13
CA GLY A 21 -3.17 -5.93 1.10
C GLY A 21 -3.65 -6.29 -0.31
N GLY A 22 -4.90 -6.03 -0.66
CA GLY A 22 -5.36 -6.08 -2.05
C GLY A 22 -4.87 -4.87 -2.86
N ILE A 23 -5.15 -4.85 -4.17
CA ILE A 23 -4.75 -3.74 -5.05
C ILE A 23 -5.18 -2.35 -4.53
N SER A 24 -6.38 -2.26 -3.96
CA SER A 24 -6.90 -1.01 -3.37
C SER A 24 -6.14 -0.58 -2.11
N GLY A 25 -5.80 -1.52 -1.21
CA GLY A 25 -5.07 -1.21 0.01
C GLY A 25 -3.60 -0.88 -0.25
N ILE A 26 -2.99 -1.54 -1.23
CA ILE A 26 -1.66 -1.19 -1.72
C ILE A 26 -1.65 0.24 -2.27
N GLN A 27 -2.59 0.58 -3.16
CA GLN A 27 -2.66 1.92 -3.74
C GLN A 27 -2.93 2.99 -2.67
N ALA A 28 -3.89 2.77 -1.78
CA ALA A 28 -4.18 3.71 -0.70
C ALA A 28 -2.95 3.93 0.20
N SER A 29 -2.17 2.87 0.47
CA SER A 29 -0.95 2.97 1.27
C SER A 29 0.13 3.79 0.56
N LEU A 30 0.29 3.59 -0.75
CA LEU A 30 1.24 4.36 -1.56
C LEU A 30 0.84 5.83 -1.65
N ASP A 31 -0.45 6.13 -1.85
CA ASP A 31 -0.95 7.50 -1.90
C ASP A 31 -0.69 8.23 -0.57
N LEU A 32 -0.99 7.58 0.55
CA LEU A 32 -0.73 8.11 1.89
C LEU A 32 0.77 8.28 2.18
N ALA A 33 1.60 7.32 1.76
CA ALA A 33 3.05 7.41 1.91
C ALA A 33 3.66 8.52 1.04
N ASN A 34 3.13 8.75 -0.17
CA ASN A 34 3.52 9.86 -1.04
C ASN A 34 3.05 11.22 -0.48
N MET A 35 1.90 11.23 0.19
CA MET A 35 1.47 12.32 1.06
C MET A 35 2.28 12.38 2.36
N GLY A 36 3.34 11.59 2.52
CA GLY A 36 4.28 11.54 3.63
C GLY A 36 3.66 11.27 5.01
N PHE A 37 2.61 10.48 5.05
CA PHE A 37 2.18 9.79 6.26
C PHE A 37 3.03 8.54 6.48
N LYS A 38 3.24 8.19 7.75
CA LYS A 38 3.76 6.86 8.09
C LYS A 38 2.61 5.86 8.02
N VAL A 39 2.74 4.86 7.14
CA VAL A 39 1.67 3.90 6.85
C VAL A 39 2.07 2.49 7.26
N TYR A 40 1.19 1.81 7.99
CA TYR A 40 1.27 0.37 8.25
C TYR A 40 0.25 -0.35 7.37
N LEU A 41 0.72 -1.18 6.44
CA LEU A 41 -0.14 -2.05 5.65
C LEU A 41 -0.16 -3.44 6.29
N VAL A 42 -1.34 -3.91 6.69
CA VAL A 42 -1.53 -5.23 7.32
C VAL A 42 -2.44 -6.08 6.44
N ASP A 43 -1.98 -7.26 6.05
CA ASP A 43 -2.80 -8.27 5.40
C ASP A 43 -2.91 -9.53 6.28
N LYS A 44 -4.00 -10.29 6.12
CA LYS A 44 -4.23 -11.54 6.86
C LYS A 44 -3.41 -12.71 6.29
N GLY A 45 -3.10 -12.65 5.00
CA GLY A 45 -2.42 -13.70 4.26
C GLY A 45 -0.91 -13.61 4.40
N PRO A 46 -0.19 -14.66 3.96
CA PRO A 46 1.26 -14.66 3.97
C PRO A 46 1.87 -13.74 2.90
N ALA A 47 1.07 -13.25 1.95
CA ALA A 47 1.48 -12.37 0.87
C ALA A 47 0.37 -11.37 0.52
N ILE A 48 0.77 -10.20 0.00
CA ILE A 48 -0.13 -9.17 -0.51
C ILE A 48 -0.49 -9.42 -1.98
N GLY A 49 -1.46 -8.67 -2.52
CA GLY A 49 -1.99 -8.76 -3.87
C GLY A 49 -3.49 -9.09 -3.93
N GLY A 50 -4.05 -9.63 -2.84
CA GLY A 50 -5.47 -9.98 -2.74
C GLY A 50 -5.92 -10.93 -3.85
N HIS A 51 -7.12 -10.71 -4.40
CA HIS A 51 -7.62 -11.51 -5.52
C HIS A 51 -6.89 -11.26 -6.84
N MET A 52 -6.27 -10.08 -7.02
CA MET A 52 -5.56 -9.77 -8.26
C MET A 52 -4.37 -10.72 -8.49
N ALA A 53 -3.65 -11.07 -7.42
CA ALA A 53 -2.55 -12.04 -7.48
C ALA A 53 -2.99 -13.48 -7.83
N GLN A 54 -4.30 -13.77 -7.81
CA GLN A 54 -4.85 -15.08 -8.18
C GLN A 54 -5.29 -15.14 -9.65
N LEU A 55 -5.32 -13.99 -10.34
CA LEU A 55 -5.72 -13.89 -11.74
C LEU A 55 -4.51 -14.08 -12.65
N ASP A 56 -4.67 -14.82 -13.74
CA ASP A 56 -3.63 -14.95 -14.77
C ASP A 56 -3.49 -13.65 -15.58
N LYS A 57 -4.64 -13.05 -15.94
CA LYS A 57 -4.71 -11.87 -16.81
C LYS A 57 -5.76 -10.87 -16.36
N THR A 58 -5.50 -9.60 -16.67
CA THR A 58 -6.41 -8.48 -16.41
C THR A 58 -7.05 -7.98 -17.71
N PHE A 59 -8.38 -7.97 -17.78
CA PHE A 59 -9.11 -7.35 -18.89
C PHE A 59 -9.08 -5.81 -18.75
N PRO A 60 -9.03 -5.01 -19.83
CA PRO A 60 -9.08 -5.36 -21.25
C PRO A 60 -7.72 -5.63 -21.90
N THR A 61 -6.64 -5.26 -21.24
CA THR A 61 -5.29 -5.24 -21.83
C THR A 61 -4.66 -6.63 -21.92
N ASN A 62 -5.19 -7.60 -21.17
CA ASN A 62 -4.68 -8.96 -21.07
C ASN A 62 -3.22 -9.01 -20.59
N GLU A 63 -2.87 -8.11 -19.68
CA GLU A 63 -1.57 -8.07 -19.01
C GLU A 63 -1.54 -9.05 -17.83
N CYS A 64 -0.35 -9.51 -17.47
CA CYS A 64 -0.15 -10.31 -16.26
C CYS A 64 -0.57 -9.51 -15.02
N SER A 65 -1.23 -10.18 -14.07
CA SER A 65 -1.82 -9.51 -12.91
C SER A 65 -0.82 -9.16 -11.81
N ILE A 66 0.30 -9.89 -11.71
CA ILE A 66 1.38 -9.65 -10.75
C ILE A 66 2.73 -10.00 -11.37
#